data_AF-G7UT10-F1
#
_entry.id   AF-G7UT10-F1
#
_cell.length_a   1.000
_cell.length_b   1.000
_cell.length_c   1.000
_cell.angle_alpha   90.00
_cell.angle_beta   90.00
_cell.angle_gamma   90.00
#
_symmetry.space_group_name_H-M   'P 1'
#
loop_
_entity.id
_entity.type
_entity.pdbx_description
1 polymer ?
#
loop_
_entity_poly.entity_id
_entity_poly.type
_entity_poly.pdbx_seq_one_letter_code
_entity_poly.pdbx_strand_id
1 'polypeptide(L)' 'MNKRAGWSLGIGMALGAALGVGFGAAMHDIGAGLALGLGLGAVLGAFKLSQKKRR' A
#
# COMPACT_ATOMS: atom_id res chain seq x y z
N MET A 1 -24.08 3.14 3.78
CA MET A 1 -22.79 3.69 3.31
C MET A 1 -21.68 2.66 3.51
N ASN A 2 -21.25 1.96 2.45
CA ASN A 2 -20.20 0.93 2.51
C ASN A 2 -18.78 1.53 2.62
N LYS A 3 -18.43 2.11 3.77
CA LYS A 3 -17.10 2.73 4.05
C LYS A 3 -15.92 1.73 4.03
N ARG A 4 -16.18 0.42 3.98
CA ARG A 4 -15.14 -0.63 4.08
C ARG A 4 -14.20 -0.75 2.87
N ALA A 5 -14.57 -0.21 1.72
CA ALA A 5 -13.74 -0.25 0.51
C ALA A 5 -12.51 0.68 0.63
N GLY A 6 -12.74 1.94 1.01
CA GLY A 6 -11.66 2.92 1.20
C GLY A 6 -10.73 2.57 2.35
N TRP A 7 -11.26 1.96 3.42
CA TRP A 7 -10.47 1.56 4.58
C TRP A 7 -9.39 0.51 4.23
N SER A 8 -9.72 -0.49 3.41
CA SER A 8 -8.75 -1.51 2.97
C SER A 8 -7.65 -0.95 2.08
N LEU A 9 -7.99 0.01 1.20
CA LEU A 9 -7.02 0.68 0.34
C LEU A 9 -6.09 1.59 1.16
N GLY A 10 -6.66 2.34 2.12
CA GLY A 10 -5.91 3.21 3.03
C GLY A 10 -4.90 2.44 3.89
N ILE A 11 -5.29 1.27 4.42
CA ILE A 11 -4.35 0.39 5.15
C ILE A 11 -3.22 -0.09 4.23
N GLY A 12 -3.54 -0.48 2.99
CA GLY A 12 -2.53 -0.92 2.01
C GLY A 12 -1.53 0.18 1.70
N MET A 13 -2.00 1.41 1.46
CA MET A 13 -1.18 2.59 1.24
C MET A 13 -0.33 2.96 2.47
N ALA A 14 -0.89 2.94 3.67
CA ALA A 14 -0.15 3.26 4.90
C ALA A 14 0.97 2.24 5.19
N LEU A 15 0.68 0.95 5.04
CA LEU A 15 1.69 -0.11 5.16
C LEU A 15 2.77 0.01 4.09
N GLY A 16 2.35 0.24 2.85
CA GLY A 16 3.26 0.44 1.72
C GLY A 16 4.19 1.63 1.93
N ALA A 17 3.65 2.77 2.38
CA ALA A 17 4.44 3.96 2.67
C ALA A 17 5.41 3.74 3.83
N ALA A 18 4.97 3.13 4.94
CA ALA A 18 5.84 2.84 6.08
C ALA A 18 7.00 1.91 5.73
N LEU A 19 6.71 0.83 4.97
CA LEU A 19 7.74 -0.09 4.49
C LEU A 19 8.66 0.58 3.46
N GLY A 20 8.09 1.38 2.56
CA GLY A 20 8.85 2.09 1.53
C GLY A 20 9.81 3.12 2.11
N VAL A 21 9.38 3.89 3.10
CA VAL A 21 10.27 4.81 3.83
C VAL A 21 11.36 4.03 4.57
N GLY A 22 11.03 2.91 5.22
CA GLY A 22 12.01 2.07 5.91
C GLY A 22 13.07 1.49 4.98
N PHE A 23 12.65 0.90 3.85
CA PHE A 23 13.56 0.38 2.83
C PHE A 23 14.36 1.50 2.14
N GLY A 24 13.72 2.63 1.84
CA GLY A 24 14.38 3.78 1.23
C GLY A 24 15.42 4.41 2.14
N ALA A 25 15.15 4.48 3.45
CA ALA A 25 16.12 4.90 4.44
C ALA A 25 17.30 3.94 4.53
N ALA A 26 17.06 2.62 4.47
CA ALA A 26 18.12 1.61 4.46
C ALA A 26 18.97 1.65 3.18
N MET A 27 18.38 1.99 2.04
CA MET A 27 19.07 2.09 0.75
C MET A 27 19.68 3.48 0.48
N HIS A 28 19.53 4.43 1.40
CA HIS A 28 19.89 5.85 1.21
C HIS A 28 19.20 6.49 -0.02
N ASP A 29 18.11 5.89 -0.49
CA ASP A 29 17.32 6.35 -1.62
C ASP A 29 15.83 6.24 -1.27
N ILE A 30 15.34 7.29 -0.63
CA ILE A 30 13.95 7.37 -0.19
C ILE A 30 13.02 7.33 -1.41
N GLY A 31 13.42 7.87 -2.56
CA GLY A 31 12.62 7.87 -3.78
C GLY A 31 12.33 6.46 -4.27
N ALA A 32 13.38 5.64 -4.41
CA ALA A 32 13.26 4.24 -4.81
C ALA A 32 12.47 3.42 -3.77
N GLY A 33 12.74 3.61 -2.48
CA GLY A 33 12.02 2.93 -1.40
C GLY A 33 10.53 3.27 -1.37
N LEU A 34 10.18 4.54 -1.49
CA LEU A 34 8.78 4.98 -1.50
C LEU A 34 8.03 4.45 -2.73
N ALA A 35 8.65 4.43 -3.91
CA ALA A 35 8.05 3.90 -5.12
C ALA A 35 7.74 2.40 -4.98
N LEU A 36 8.69 1.62 -4.45
CA LEU A 36 8.48 0.19 -4.19
C LEU A 36 7.41 -0.04 -3.12
N GLY A 37 7.48 0.71 -2.02
CA GLY A 37 6.52 0.62 -0.93
C GLY A 37 5.10 0.99 -1.35
N LEU A 38 4.91 2.11 -2.06
CA LEU A 38 3.61 2.52 -2.58
C LEU A 38 3.09 1.56 -3.65
N GLY A 39 3.96 1.04 -4.51
CA GLY A 39 3.60 0.01 -5.50
C GLY A 39 3.06 -1.26 -4.82
N LEU A 40 3.78 -1.77 -3.82
CA LEU A 40 3.35 -2.92 -3.03
C LEU A 40 2.05 -2.65 -2.24
N GLY A 41 1.96 -1.48 -1.59
CA GLY A 41 0.79 -1.06 -0.83
C GLY A 41 -0.46 -0.91 -1.70
N ALA A 42 -0.29 -0.36 -2.90
CA ALA A 42 -1.35 -0.22 -3.89
C ALA A 42 -1.82 -1.58 -4.40
N VAL A 43 -0.91 -2.50 -4.74
CA VAL A 43 -1.24 -3.86 -5.17
C VAL A 43 -1.97 -4.62 -4.08
N LEU A 44 -1.51 -4.58 -2.83
CA LEU A 44 -2.17 -5.26 -1.71
C LEU A 44 -3.56 -4.67 -1.41
N GLY A 45 -3.68 -3.35 -1.45
CA GLY A 45 -4.96 -2.66 -1.28
C GLY A 45 -5.95 -2.97 -2.39
N ALA A 46 -5.49 -2.94 -3.65
CA ALA A 46 -6.30 -3.28 -4.82
C ALA A 46 -6.68 -4.76 -4.86
N PHE A 47 -5.78 -5.67 -4.46
CA PHE A 47 -6.05 -7.10 -4.38
C PHE A 47 -7.14 -7.41 -3.36
N LYS A 48 -7.08 -6.81 -2.15
CA LYS A 48 -8.16 -6.94 -1.15
C LYS A 48 -9.47 -6.34 -1.63
N LEU A 49 -9.42 -5.20 -2.33
CA LEU A 49 -10.60 -4.57 -2.91
C LEU A 49 -11.25 -5.46 -3.98
N SER A 50 -10.43 -6.08 -4.84
CA SER A 50 -10.85 -6.99 -5.90
C SER A 50 -11.41 -8.31 -5.36
N GLN A 51 -10.78 -8.91 -4.34
CA GLN A 51 -11.30 -10.06 -3.60
C GLN A 51 -12.68 -9.80 -3.01
N LYS A 52 -12.89 -8.60 -2.43
CA LYS A 52 -14.18 -8.22 -1.86
C LYS A 52 -15.26 -7.97 -2.91
N LYS A 53 -14.89 -7.64 -4.15
CA LYS A 53 -15.86 -7.49 -5.25
C LYS A 53 -16.30 -8.85 -5.83
N ARG A 54 -15.56 -9.93 -5.54
CA ARG A 54 -15.83 -11.31 -6.01
C ARG A 54 -16.58 -12.18 -4.99
N ARG A 55 -16.84 -11.69 -3.77
CA ARG A 55 -17.74 -12.30 -2.77
C ARG A 55 -18.95 -11.41 -2.54
#